data_AF-A0A918FA47-F1
#
_entry.id   AF-A0A918FA47-F1
#
_cell.length_a   1.000
_cell.length_b   1.000
_cell.length_c   1.000
_cell.angle_alpha   90.00
_cell.angle_beta   90.00
_cell.angle_gamma   90.00
#
_symmetry.space_group_name_H-M   'P 1'
#
loop_
_entity.id
_entity.type
_entity.pdbx_description
1 polymer ?
#
loop_
_entity_poly.entity_id
_entity_poly.type
_entity_poly.pdbx_seq_one_letter_code
_entity_poly.pdbx_strand_id
1 'polypeptide(L)'
;MRTFRRRASSVLEARGYLVYDGDQLALELREGAGILVSLSAPPPMPGSAPVTHPFASATFRMAANEGELGALLRTASDLGAFLDQVEARGYRVERSGS
;
A
#
# COMPACT_ATOMS: atom_id res chain seq x y z
N MET A 1 -30.99 -18.88 -9.76
CA MET A 1 -30.23 -17.82 -10.45
C MET A 1 -29.69 -16.87 -9.39
N ARG A 2 -28.45 -16.42 -9.58
CA ARG A 2 -27.53 -15.80 -8.62
C ARG A 2 -28.08 -14.55 -7.92
N THR A 3 -27.76 -14.41 -6.63
CA THR A 3 -27.23 -13.17 -6.02
C THR A 3 -26.66 -13.48 -4.64
N PHE A 4 -25.37 -13.85 -4.61
CA PHE A 4 -24.56 -13.77 -3.41
C PHE A 4 -24.41 -12.29 -3.05
N ARG A 5 -25.27 -11.77 -2.18
CA ARG A 5 -25.02 -10.48 -1.52
C ARG A 5 -24.31 -10.77 -0.21
N ARG A 6 -23.03 -11.17 -0.31
CA ARG A 6 -22.16 -11.30 0.86
C ARG A 6 -21.91 -9.88 1.37
N ARG A 7 -22.77 -9.40 2.26
CA ARG A 7 -22.43 -8.33 3.22
C ARG A 7 -21.37 -8.92 4.15
N ALA A 8 -20.12 -8.86 3.74
CA ALA A 8 -19.01 -8.95 4.67
C ALA A 8 -18.73 -7.52 5.12
N SER A 9 -19.46 -7.08 6.14
CA SER A 9 -19.01 -6.03 7.05
C SER A 9 -17.77 -6.57 7.76
N SER A 10 -16.66 -6.57 7.05
CA SER A 10 -15.38 -6.98 7.58
C SER A 10 -14.76 -5.75 8.22
N VAL A 11 -15.10 -5.56 9.48
CA VAL A 11 -14.15 -5.09 10.50
C VAL A 11 -13.07 -6.19 10.61
N LEU A 12 -12.33 -6.42 9.52
CA LEU A 12 -11.16 -7.28 9.52
C LEU A 12 -10.01 -6.34 9.82
N GLU A 13 -9.32 -6.63 10.91
CA GLU A 13 -8.08 -6.00 11.34
C GLU A 13 -7.30 -5.51 10.12
N ALA A 14 -7.11 -4.19 10.01
CA ALA A 14 -6.36 -3.62 8.90
C ALA A 14 -4.95 -4.21 8.94
N ARG A 15 -4.70 -5.21 8.09
CA ARG A 15 -3.42 -5.93 8.08
C ARG A 15 -2.35 -4.95 7.61
N GLY A 16 -1.39 -4.70 8.49
CA GLY A 16 -0.23 -3.89 8.17
C GLY A 16 0.86 -4.72 7.51
N TYR A 17 1.56 -4.11 6.56
CA TYR A 17 2.71 -4.68 5.87
C TYR A 17 3.83 -3.64 5.85
N LEU A 18 5.06 -4.09 6.05
CA LEU A 18 6.26 -3.28 5.98
C LEU A 18 7.11 -3.82 4.85
N VAL A 19 7.51 -2.94 3.93
CA VAL A 19 8.35 -3.28 2.79
C VAL A 19 9.71 -2.64 3.00
N TYR A 20 10.74 -3.46 3.01
CA TYR A 20 12.12 -3.08 3.21
C TYR A 20 12.91 -3.22 1.91
N ASP A 21 13.75 -2.23 1.64
CA ASP A 21 14.82 -2.27 0.64
C ASP A 21 16.13 -2.54 1.37
N GLY A 22 16.57 -3.80 1.39
CA GLY A 22 17.64 -4.25 2.27
C GLY A 22 17.26 -4.15 3.76
N ASP A 23 17.88 -3.22 4.48
CA ASP A 23 17.63 -2.94 5.91
C ASP A 23 16.77 -1.68 6.12
N GLN A 24 16.47 -0.93 5.05
CA GLN A 24 15.75 0.34 5.14
C GLN A 24 14.26 0.14 4.86
N LEU A 25 13.41 0.71 5.71
CA LEU A 25 11.96 0.73 5.50
C LEU A 25 11.62 1.67 4.34
N ALA A 26 11.20 1.11 3.21
CA ALA A 26 10.87 1.85 2.01
C ALA A 26 9.39 2.24 1.96
N LEU A 27 8.50 1.33 2.39
CA LEU A 27 7.06 1.52 2.31
C LEU A 27 6.34 0.84 3.48
N GLU A 28 5.43 1.56 4.12
CA GLU A 28 4.46 0.98 5.04
C GLU A 28 3.12 0.88 4.33
N LEU A 29 2.43 -0.24 4.48
CA LEU A 29 1.17 -0.46 3.80
C LEU A 29 0.14 -1.02 4.77
N ARG A 30 -1.12 -0.61 4.59
CA ARG A 30 -2.26 -1.11 5.34
C ARG A 30 -3.35 -1.53 4.37
N GLU A 31 -3.90 -2.71 4.62
CA GLU A 31 -5.07 -3.21 3.89
C GLU A 31 -6.29 -2.33 4.18
N GLY A 32 -6.98 -1.89 3.12
CA GLY A 32 -8.17 -1.04 3.20
C GLY A 32 -8.07 0.19 2.30
N ALA A 33 -9.21 0.60 1.72
CA ALA A 33 -9.30 1.82 0.93
C ALA A 33 -8.79 3.01 1.76
N GLY A 34 -7.78 3.71 1.26
CA GLY A 34 -7.02 4.64 2.08
C GLY A 34 -6.20 5.63 1.27
N ILE A 35 -5.39 6.40 1.98
CA ILE A 35 -4.56 7.45 1.39
C ILE A 35 -3.18 6.86 1.08
N LEU A 36 -2.65 7.23 -0.07
CA LEU A 36 -1.23 7.13 -0.37
C LEU A 36 -0.53 8.40 0.14
N VAL A 37 0.38 8.24 1.08
CA VAL A 37 1.18 9.31 1.69
C VAL A 37 2.62 9.14 1.24
N SER A 38 3.19 10.15 0.60
CA SER A 38 4.63 10.20 0.32
C SER A 38 5.31 11.07 1.37
N LEU A 39 6.11 10.48 2.26
CA LEU A 39 6.83 11.22 3.30
C LEU A 39 8.16 11.82 2.83
N SER A 40 8.67 11.38 1.67
CA SER A 40 9.89 11.96 1.07
C SER A 40 9.61 13.17 0.17
N ALA A 41 8.36 13.40 -0.22
CA ALA A 41 7.98 14.60 -0.96
C ALA A 41 7.79 15.77 0.03
N PRO A 42 8.08 17.02 -0.37
CA PRO A 42 7.66 18.19 0.41
C PRO A 42 6.15 18.09 0.67
N PRO A 43 5.67 18.47 1.86
CA PRO A 43 4.27 18.35 2.21
C PRO A 43 3.43 19.00 1.11
N PRO A 44 2.38 18.30 0.61
CA PRO A 44 1.59 18.83 -0.49
C PRO A 44 1.00 20.18 -0.08
N MET A 45 0.90 21.10 -1.05
CA MET A 45 0.34 22.43 -0.77
C MET A 45 -1.02 22.29 -0.08
N PRO A 46 -1.31 23.10 0.96
CA PRO A 46 -2.59 23.08 1.64
C PRO A 46 -3.74 23.16 0.63
N GLY A 47 -4.66 22.18 0.66
CA GLY A 47 -5.78 22.08 -0.28
C GLY A 47 -5.60 21.07 -1.43
N SER A 48 -4.44 20.42 -1.55
CA SER A 48 -4.26 19.31 -2.49
C SER A 48 -5.01 18.07 -2.01
N ALA A 49 -5.81 17.47 -2.88
CA ALA A 49 -6.51 16.24 -2.57
C ALA A 49 -5.49 15.10 -2.35
N PRO A 50 -5.59 14.33 -1.26
CA PRO A 50 -4.75 13.17 -1.05
C PRO A 50 -5.00 12.16 -2.17
N VAL A 51 -3.92 11.56 -2.68
CA VAL A 51 -4.05 10.43 -3.61
C VAL A 51 -4.64 9.26 -2.83
N THR A 52 -5.81 8.78 -3.21
CA THR A 52 -6.47 7.65 -2.56
C THR A 52 -6.33 6.40 -3.39
N HIS A 53 -6.14 5.25 -2.73
CA HIS A 53 -6.15 3.93 -3.36
C HIS A 53 -7.40 3.16 -2.95
N PRO A 54 -8.05 2.43 -3.88
CA PRO A 54 -9.33 1.77 -3.62
C PRO A 54 -9.21 0.55 -2.70
N PHE A 55 -8.01 0.01 -2.47
CA PHE A 55 -7.81 -1.22 -1.68
C PHE A 55 -6.66 -1.16 -0.66
N ALA A 56 -5.81 -0.14 -0.70
CA ALA A 56 -4.66 -0.02 0.19
C ALA A 56 -4.40 1.43 0.61
N SER A 57 -3.93 1.61 1.84
CA SER A 57 -3.28 2.84 2.29
C SER A 57 -1.78 2.56 2.33
N ALA A 58 -0.95 3.43 1.75
CA ALA A 58 0.49 3.21 1.75
C ALA A 58 1.23 4.50 2.08
N THR A 59 2.33 4.37 2.83
CA THR A 59 3.18 5.47 3.26
C THR A 59 4.59 5.23 2.72
N PHE A 60 4.99 5.96 1.69
CA PHE A 60 6.33 5.89 1.12
C PHE A 60 7.30 6.66 2.02
N ARG A 61 8.32 5.97 2.52
CA ARG A 61 9.35 6.52 3.41
C ARG A 61 10.58 7.00 2.65
N MET A 62 10.76 6.53 1.41
CA MET A 62 11.93 6.78 0.59
C MET A 62 11.54 7.23 -0.83
N ALA A 63 12.00 8.40 -1.26
CA ALA A 63 11.75 8.90 -2.62
C ALA A 63 12.41 8.05 -3.71
N ALA A 64 13.53 7.40 -3.38
CA ALA A 64 14.31 6.62 -4.35
C ALA A 64 13.50 5.48 -4.99
N ASN A 65 12.61 4.86 -4.23
CA ASN A 65 11.78 3.71 -4.62
C ASN A 65 10.28 4.05 -4.67
N GLU A 66 9.87 5.27 -4.29
CA GLU A 66 8.48 5.75 -4.42
C GLU A 66 7.95 5.68 -5.86
N GLY A 67 8.76 6.07 -6.85
CA GLY A 67 8.35 6.03 -8.26
C GLY A 67 8.03 4.60 -8.72
N GLU A 68 8.89 3.65 -8.36
CA GLU A 68 8.76 2.24 -8.72
C GLU A 68 7.60 1.58 -7.96
N LEU A 69 7.57 1.72 -6.63
CA LEU A 69 6.54 1.14 -5.77
C LEU A 69 5.16 1.75 -6.05
N GLY A 70 5.10 3.05 -6.37
CA GLY A 70 3.89 3.72 -6.80
C GLY A 70 3.39 3.24 -8.16
N ALA A 71 4.28 2.87 -9.10
CA ALA A 71 3.88 2.25 -10.36
C ALA A 71 3.33 0.84 -10.16
N LEU A 72 3.95 0.06 -9.26
CA LEU A 72 3.44 -1.27 -8.87
C LEU A 72 2.07 -1.18 -8.22
N LEU A 73 1.86 -0.24 -7.30
CA LEU A 73 0.55 -0.04 -6.66
C LEU A 73 -0.54 0.29 -7.68
N ARG A 74 -0.25 1.15 -8.66
CA ARG A 74 -1.21 1.53 -9.71
C ARG A 74 -1.53 0.42 -10.70
N THR A 75 -0.62 -0.52 -10.90
CA THR A 75 -0.78 -1.63 -11.85
C THR A 75 -1.30 -2.91 -11.18
N ALA A 76 -1.12 -3.06 -9.88
CA ALA A 76 -1.64 -4.17 -9.10
C ALA A 76 -3.17 -4.17 -9.06
N SER A 77 -3.76 -5.36 -9.22
CA SER A 77 -5.22 -5.55 -9.17
C SER A 77 -5.76 -5.58 -7.73
N ASP A 78 -4.91 -5.95 -6.78
CA ASP A 78 -5.22 -6.10 -5.36
C ASP A 78 -3.91 -6.11 -4.55
N LEU A 79 -4.06 -6.15 -3.22
CA LEU A 79 -2.93 -6.17 -2.29
C LEU A 79 -2.02 -7.38 -2.49
N GLY A 80 -2.57 -8.57 -2.70
CA GLY A 80 -1.76 -9.78 -2.90
C GLY A 80 -0.88 -9.66 -4.13
N ALA A 81 -1.46 -9.20 -5.25
CA ALA A 81 -0.73 -8.95 -6.49
C ALA A 81 0.35 -7.87 -6.34
N PHE A 82 0.15 -6.88 -5.47
CA PHE A 82 1.19 -5.90 -5.17
C PHE A 82 2.34 -6.55 -4.40
N LEU A 83 2.07 -7.26 -3.31
CA LEU A 83 3.11 -7.87 -2.47
C LEU A 83 3.97 -8.86 -3.26
N ASP A 84 3.33 -9.70 -4.10
CA ASP A 84 4.04 -10.66 -4.95
C ASP A 84 5.02 -9.97 -5.92
N GLN A 85 4.60 -8.87 -6.56
CA GLN A 85 5.48 -8.09 -7.45
C GLN A 85 6.64 -7.41 -6.72
N VAL A 86 6.40 -6.99 -5.48
CA VAL A 86 7.41 -6.33 -4.63
C VAL A 86 8.44 -7.36 -4.16
N GLU A 87 8.00 -8.52 -3.68
CA GLU A 87 8.91 -9.62 -3.33
C GLU A 87 9.70 -10.12 -4.56
N ALA A 88 9.06 -10.22 -5.73
CA ALA A 88 9.72 -10.61 -6.97
C ALA A 88 10.82 -9.62 -7.42
N ARG A 89 10.78 -8.37 -6.96
CA ARG A 89 11.83 -7.36 -7.20
C ARG A 89 12.94 -7.35 -6.15
N GLY A 90 12.86 -8.24 -5.15
CA GLY A 90 13.89 -8.40 -4.12
C GLY A 90 13.66 -7.57 -2.86
N TYR A 91 12.52 -6.89 -2.74
CA TYR A 91 12.15 -6.23 -1.50
C TYR A 91 11.72 -7.28 -0.46
N ARG A 92 12.02 -7.02 0.81
CA ARG A 92 11.57 -7.85 1.91
C ARG A 92 10.24 -7.34 2.43
N VAL A 93 9.22 -8.20 2.43
CA VAL A 93 7.89 -7.88 2.97
C VAL A 93 7.71 -8.55 4.33
N GLU A 94 7.33 -7.77 5.32
CA GLU A 94 6.98 -8.25 6.66
C GLU A 94 5.55 -7.88 7.02
N ARG A 95 4.85 -8.75 7.73
CA ARG A 95 3.54 -8.40 8.29
C ARG A 95 3.75 -7.59 9.56
N SER A 96 3.22 -6.37 9.59
CA SER A 96 3.04 -5.61 10.82
C SER A 96 1.84 -6.23 11.54
N GLY A 97 2.13 -7.18 12.43
CA GLY A 97 1.13 -7.75 13.33
C GLY A 97 0.58 -6.66 14.25
N SER A 98 -0.74 -6.59 14.34
CA SER A 98 -1.41 -6.04 15.52
C SER A 98 -1.30 -7.01 16.69
#